data_AF-A0A9Q0SCC9-F1
#
_entry.id   AF-A0A9Q0SCC9-F1
#
_cell.length_a   1.000
_cell.length_b   1.000
_cell.length_c   1.000
_cell.angle_alpha   90.00
_cell.angle_beta   90.00
_cell.angle_gamma   90.00
#
_symmetry.space_group_name_H-M   'P 1'
#
loop_
_entity.id
_entity.type
_entity.pdbx_description
1 polymer ?
#
loop_
_entity_poly.entity_id
_entity_poly.type
_entity_poly.pdbx_seq_one_letter_code
_entity_poly.pdbx_strand_id
1 'polypeptide(L)'
;MKSFSILENKFLFGGYDDPKLSKNTHQVPIQEQLKPTKQFNGGKVRILSIDGGGATNGILAAKSLTYLESCLRRKSGNPDASVSDYFDVVAGSGSGGVLAALLFTRGKNGRPMFTAEEALNFLVKINKKMNRSQGVLGKLFGSAKAEKVFAKTFGDLTLKDTIKSALIPCYDLSSNAPFLFSRADALEMDGYDF
;
A
#
# COMPACT_ATOMS: atom_id res chain seq x y z
N MET A 1 15.33 -29.78 3.44
CA MET A 1 14.47 -28.67 2.98
C MET A 1 13.48 -28.32 4.09
N LYS A 2 13.94 -27.64 5.16
CA LYS A 2 13.14 -27.28 6.36
C LYS A 2 13.65 -25.97 7.00
N SER A 3 13.82 -24.92 6.19
CA SER A 3 14.32 -23.62 6.68
C SER A 3 13.38 -22.44 6.41
N PHE A 4 12.26 -22.63 5.70
CA PHE A 4 11.35 -21.54 5.33
C PHE A 4 10.17 -21.33 6.28
N SER A 5 9.93 -22.20 7.26
CA SER A 5 8.72 -22.16 8.10
C SER A 5 8.83 -21.32 9.37
N ILE A 6 10.02 -20.81 9.74
CA ILE A 6 10.23 -20.13 11.03
C ILE A 6 10.31 -18.60 10.88
N LEU A 7 10.52 -18.09 9.66
CA LEU A 7 10.60 -16.64 9.45
C LEU A 7 9.23 -15.96 9.28
N GLU A 8 8.18 -16.69 8.91
CA GLU A 8 6.87 -16.09 8.62
C GLU A 8 6.13 -15.62 9.89
N ASN A 9 6.36 -16.23 11.05
CA ASN A 9 5.65 -15.81 12.27
C ASN A 9 6.24 -14.59 12.98
N LYS A 10 7.53 -14.30 12.78
CA LYS A 10 8.17 -13.14 13.44
C LYS A 10 8.01 -11.85 12.66
N PHE A 11 7.83 -11.93 11.35
CA PHE A 11 7.70 -10.76 10.48
C PHE A 11 6.25 -10.32 10.27
N LEU A 12 5.27 -11.25 10.40
CA LEU A 12 3.85 -10.96 10.15
C LEU A 12 3.03 -10.59 11.40
N PHE A 13 3.52 -10.83 12.62
CA PHE A 13 2.73 -10.67 13.85
C PHE A 13 3.40 -9.83 14.95
N GLY A 14 4.33 -8.94 14.61
CA GLY A 14 4.81 -7.91 15.54
C GLY A 14 5.42 -8.46 16.84
N GLY A 15 6.54 -9.20 16.74
CA GLY A 15 7.31 -9.63 17.91
C GLY A 15 8.38 -8.61 18.31
N TYR A 16 7.97 -7.49 18.92
CA TYR A 16 8.88 -6.66 19.72
C TYR A 16 8.40 -6.68 21.18
N ASP A 17 8.96 -7.60 21.97
CA ASP A 17 8.82 -7.58 23.43
C ASP A 17 9.67 -6.43 23.99
N ASP A 18 9.02 -5.32 24.34
CA ASP A 18 9.64 -4.25 25.12
C ASP A 18 9.43 -4.56 26.63
N PRO A 19 10.48 -4.85 27.42
CA PRO A 19 10.32 -5.39 28.77
C PRO A 19 9.90 -4.37 29.85
N LYS A 20 9.28 -3.24 29.46
CA LYS A 20 8.88 -2.16 30.38
C LYS A 20 7.45 -1.68 30.19
N LEU A 21 6.49 -2.59 30.05
CA LEU A 21 5.09 -2.29 30.41
C LEU A 21 4.32 -3.53 30.87
N SER A 22 4.94 -4.34 31.73
CA SER A 22 4.21 -5.34 32.51
C SER A 22 3.70 -4.69 33.79
N LYS A 23 2.41 -4.37 33.81
CA LYS A 23 1.49 -4.63 34.93
C LYS A 23 0.10 -4.09 34.60
N ASN A 24 -0.87 -5.00 34.63
CA ASN A 24 -2.32 -4.81 34.53
C ASN A 24 -2.94 -4.81 33.14
N THR A 25 -3.08 -6.00 32.55
CA THR A 25 -4.29 -6.30 31.77
C THR A 25 -4.67 -7.77 31.95
N HIS A 26 -5.94 -8.02 32.26
CA HIS A 26 -6.55 -9.34 32.36
C HIS A 26 -6.31 -10.13 31.08
N GLN A 27 -5.77 -11.34 31.23
CA GLN A 27 -5.59 -12.29 30.14
C GLN A 27 -6.97 -12.81 29.69
N VAL A 28 -7.41 -12.37 28.51
CA VAL A 28 -8.52 -13.01 27.79
C VAL A 28 -7.89 -14.10 26.90
N PRO A 29 -8.37 -15.36 26.92
CA PRO A 29 -7.80 -16.44 26.11
C PRO A 29 -7.93 -16.15 24.60
N ILE A 30 -6.81 -16.21 23.88
CA ILE A 30 -6.67 -15.93 22.44
C ILE A 30 -7.18 -17.10 21.57
N GLN A 31 -8.37 -17.63 21.84
CA GLN A 31 -8.94 -18.70 21.01
C GLN A 31 -10.37 -18.46 20.51
N GLU A 32 -10.96 -17.30 20.77
CA GLU A 32 -12.27 -16.98 20.21
C GLU A 32 -12.27 -15.63 19.50
N GLN A 33 -12.62 -15.68 18.21
CA GLN A 33 -13.01 -14.57 17.32
C GLN A 33 -11.94 -13.92 16.43
N LEU A 34 -11.23 -14.73 15.65
CA LEU A 34 -10.86 -14.33 14.28
C LEU A 34 -11.93 -14.87 13.33
N LYS A 35 -12.99 -14.10 13.05
CA LYS A 35 -13.84 -14.37 11.90
C LYS A 35 -13.20 -13.66 10.70
N PRO A 36 -12.67 -14.39 9.71
CA PRO A 36 -12.09 -13.76 8.53
C PRO A 36 -13.18 -12.98 7.80
N THR A 37 -12.98 -11.67 7.65
CA THR A 37 -13.76 -10.85 6.71
C THR A 37 -13.49 -11.37 5.29
N LYS A 38 -14.49 -12.05 4.74
CA LYS A 38 -14.49 -12.83 3.48
C LYS A 38 -13.54 -14.02 3.48
N GLN A 39 -14.12 -15.21 3.63
CA GLN A 39 -13.50 -16.46 3.22
C GLN A 39 -13.03 -16.32 1.76
N PHE A 40 -11.73 -16.47 1.52
CA PHE A 40 -11.25 -16.80 0.18
C PHE A 40 -11.84 -18.17 -0.14
N ASN A 41 -12.85 -18.22 -1.01
CA ASN A 41 -13.50 -19.48 -1.41
C ASN A 41 -12.50 -20.40 -2.12
N GLY A 42 -11.69 -21.17 -1.38
CA GLY A 42 -10.82 -22.25 -1.85
C GLY A 42 -9.95 -21.96 -3.09
N GLY A 43 -9.77 -20.69 -3.46
CA GLY A 43 -9.26 -20.25 -4.75
C GLY A 43 -7.84 -19.70 -4.65
N LYS A 44 -7.21 -19.48 -5.81
CA LYS A 44 -5.89 -18.86 -5.88
C LYS A 44 -5.97 -17.38 -5.49
N VAL A 45 -5.11 -16.96 -4.57
CA VAL A 45 -4.92 -15.55 -4.21
C VAL A 45 -3.96 -14.90 -5.20
N ARG A 46 -4.32 -13.73 -5.72
CA ARG A 46 -3.48 -12.96 -6.66
C ARG A 46 -2.90 -11.74 -5.97
N ILE A 47 -1.58 -11.67 -5.89
CA ILE A 47 -0.85 -10.59 -5.24
C ILE A 47 -0.14 -9.76 -6.30
N LEU A 48 -0.30 -8.43 -6.24
CA LEU A 48 0.47 -7.48 -7.01
C LEU A 48 1.52 -6.84 -6.10
N SER A 49 2.80 -7.02 -6.39
CA SER A 49 3.89 -6.34 -5.68
C SER A 49 4.55 -5.32 -6.61
N ILE A 50 4.69 -4.08 -6.14
CA ILE A 50 5.19 -2.94 -6.92
C ILE A 50 6.44 -2.39 -6.25
N ASP A 51 7.60 -2.61 -6.86
CA ASP A 51 8.82 -1.95 -6.44
C ASP A 51 8.90 -0.53 -7.03
N GLY A 52 8.98 0.47 -6.14
CA GLY A 52 9.13 1.87 -6.49
C GLY A 52 10.56 2.39 -6.51
N GLY A 53 11.54 1.55 -6.18
CA GLY A 53 12.95 1.92 -6.08
C GLY A 53 13.64 2.07 -7.44
N GLY A 54 14.79 2.76 -7.44
CA GLY A 54 15.73 2.81 -8.57
C GLY A 54 15.74 4.12 -9.37
N ALA A 55 16.58 4.15 -10.42
CA ALA A 55 16.92 5.37 -11.17
C ALA A 55 15.73 6.08 -11.86
N THR A 56 14.58 5.40 -11.99
CA THR A 56 13.40 5.93 -12.70
C THR A 56 12.27 6.40 -11.77
N ASN A 57 12.45 6.36 -10.44
CA ASN A 57 11.46 6.83 -9.45
C ASN A 57 10.04 6.26 -9.66
N GLY A 58 9.93 4.97 -10.01
CA GLY A 58 8.65 4.28 -10.22
C GLY A 58 7.98 4.47 -11.58
N ILE A 59 8.57 5.24 -12.51
CA ILE A 59 7.99 5.45 -13.86
C ILE A 59 7.93 4.16 -14.67
N LEU A 60 8.95 3.31 -14.59
CA LEU A 60 8.94 2.02 -15.28
C LEU A 60 7.80 1.14 -14.76
N ALA A 61 7.65 1.02 -13.45
CA ALA A 61 6.57 0.27 -12.81
C ALA A 61 5.20 0.79 -13.24
N ALA A 62 4.99 2.11 -13.21
CA ALA A 62 3.75 2.74 -13.66
C ALA A 62 3.43 2.44 -15.13
N LYS A 63 4.43 2.51 -16.02
CA LYS A 63 4.24 2.20 -17.44
C LYS A 63 3.94 0.72 -17.69
N SER A 64 4.55 -0.18 -16.91
CA SER A 64 4.22 -1.60 -16.92
C SER A 64 2.78 -1.84 -16.44
N LEU A 65 2.31 -1.12 -15.42
CA LEU A 65 0.92 -1.18 -14.95
C LEU A 65 -0.06 -0.65 -16.02
N THR A 66 0.28 0.42 -16.74
CA THR A 66 -0.53 0.93 -17.86
C THR A 66 -0.70 -0.13 -18.96
N TYR A 67 0.40 -0.82 -19.31
CA TYR A 67 0.36 -1.91 -20.28
C TYR A 67 -0.46 -3.10 -19.76
N LEU A 68 -0.26 -3.48 -18.49
CA LEU A 68 -1.03 -4.55 -17.84
C LEU A 68 -2.53 -4.26 -17.88
N GLU A 69 -2.96 -3.07 -17.46
CA GLU A 69 -4.37 -2.67 -17.47
C GLU A 69 -4.96 -2.72 -18.90
N SER A 70 -4.20 -2.28 -19.90
CA SER A 70 -4.60 -2.38 -21.31
C SER A 70 -4.78 -3.84 -21.76
N CYS A 71 -3.89 -4.74 -21.33
CA CYS A 71 -4.02 -6.17 -21.58
C CYS A 71 -5.22 -6.79 -20.87
N LEU A 72 -5.50 -6.39 -19.63
CA LEU A 72 -6.66 -6.87 -18.86
C LEU A 72 -7.98 -6.46 -19.53
N ARG A 73 -8.10 -5.20 -19.95
CA ARG A 73 -9.27 -4.70 -20.69
C ARG A 73 -9.50 -5.49 -21.97
N ARG A 74 -8.44 -5.71 -22.77
CA ARG A 74 -8.53 -6.46 -24.02
C ARG A 74 -8.91 -7.93 -23.80
N LYS A 75 -8.29 -8.60 -22.82
CA LYS A 75 -8.54 -10.02 -22.54
C LYS A 75 -9.91 -10.28 -21.94
N SER A 76 -10.43 -9.35 -21.15
CA SER A 76 -11.75 -9.47 -20.54
C SER A 76 -12.89 -8.97 -21.42
N GLY A 77 -12.60 -8.15 -22.43
CA GLY A 77 -13.62 -7.44 -23.22
C GLY A 77 -14.30 -6.30 -22.46
N ASN A 78 -13.86 -5.99 -21.24
CA ASN A 78 -14.41 -4.92 -20.43
C ASN A 78 -13.51 -3.68 -20.51
N PRO A 79 -13.95 -2.57 -21.15
CA PRO A 79 -13.15 -1.35 -21.24
C PRO A 79 -12.93 -0.66 -19.89
N ASP A 80 -13.81 -0.90 -18.91
CA ASP A 80 -13.73 -0.32 -17.58
C ASP A 80 -12.87 -1.13 -16.62
N ALA A 81 -12.37 -2.30 -17.04
CA ALA A 81 -11.52 -3.16 -16.21
C ALA A 81 -10.30 -2.38 -15.67
N SER A 82 -10.07 -2.51 -14.37
CA SER A 82 -8.97 -1.89 -13.64
C SER A 82 -8.03 -2.94 -13.08
N VAL A 83 -6.79 -2.55 -12.77
CA VAL A 83 -5.83 -3.45 -12.09
C VAL A 83 -6.44 -4.07 -10.82
N SER A 84 -7.13 -3.27 -10.01
CA SER A 84 -7.72 -3.72 -8.73
C SER A 84 -8.79 -4.81 -8.84
N ASP A 85 -9.41 -4.99 -10.02
CA ASP A 85 -10.41 -6.04 -10.23
C ASP A 85 -9.77 -7.44 -10.30
N TYR A 86 -8.47 -7.51 -10.60
CA TYR A 86 -7.74 -8.76 -10.88
C TYR A 86 -6.75 -9.16 -9.79
N PHE A 87 -6.55 -8.34 -8.77
CA PHE A 87 -5.67 -8.64 -7.66
C PHE A 87 -6.43 -8.54 -6.34
N ASP A 88 -6.12 -9.45 -5.44
CA ASP A 88 -6.77 -9.57 -4.13
C ASP A 88 -5.99 -8.81 -3.06
N VAL A 89 -4.68 -8.64 -3.28
CA VAL A 89 -3.75 -7.89 -2.42
C VAL A 89 -2.81 -7.07 -3.30
N VAL A 90 -2.53 -5.85 -2.87
CA VAL A 90 -1.44 -5.02 -3.42
C VAL A 90 -0.39 -4.74 -2.36
N ALA A 91 0.88 -4.82 -2.73
CA ALA A 91 2.00 -4.39 -1.91
C ALA A 91 2.86 -3.40 -2.69
N GLY A 92 3.40 -2.37 -2.02
CA GLY A 92 4.25 -1.41 -2.69
C GLY A 92 5.14 -0.61 -1.76
N SER A 93 6.40 -0.41 -2.15
CA SER A 93 7.39 0.37 -1.41
C SER A 93 7.79 1.64 -2.17
N GLY A 94 8.03 2.75 -1.46
CA GLY A 94 8.38 4.04 -2.06
C GLY A 94 7.33 4.52 -3.07
N SER A 95 7.74 4.85 -4.31
CA SER A 95 6.80 5.18 -5.40
C SER A 95 5.81 4.04 -5.70
N GLY A 96 6.15 2.79 -5.40
CA GLY A 96 5.26 1.64 -5.53
C GLY A 96 4.11 1.67 -4.54
N GLY A 97 4.36 2.18 -3.31
CA GLY A 97 3.31 2.42 -2.32
C GLY A 97 2.33 3.51 -2.78
N VAL A 98 2.85 4.57 -3.41
CA VAL A 98 2.03 5.62 -4.05
C VAL A 98 1.18 5.03 -5.18
N LEU A 99 1.75 4.20 -6.05
CA LEU A 99 1.01 3.52 -7.12
C LEU A 99 -0.05 2.57 -6.54
N ALA A 100 0.27 1.82 -5.49
CA ALA A 100 -0.67 0.96 -4.80
C ALA A 100 -1.87 1.78 -4.28
N ALA A 101 -1.63 2.89 -3.59
CA ALA A 101 -2.69 3.77 -3.08
C ALA A 101 -3.56 4.33 -4.22
N LEU A 102 -2.95 4.90 -5.28
CA LEU A 102 -3.72 5.48 -6.40
C LEU A 102 -4.63 4.45 -7.11
N LEU A 103 -4.15 3.21 -7.26
CA LEU A 103 -4.84 2.16 -8.02
C LEU A 103 -5.79 1.31 -7.17
N PHE A 104 -5.70 1.40 -5.84
CA PHE A 104 -6.52 0.58 -4.93
C PHE A 104 -7.34 1.39 -3.94
N THR A 105 -7.16 2.70 -3.80
CA THR A 105 -8.08 3.54 -3.03
C THR A 105 -9.37 3.78 -3.81
N ARG A 106 -10.52 3.68 -3.11
CA ARG A 106 -11.84 3.84 -3.73
C ARG A 106 -12.12 5.32 -4.01
N GLY A 107 -12.42 5.63 -5.26
CA GLY A 107 -12.96 6.91 -5.69
C GLY A 107 -14.47 7.01 -5.45
N LYS A 108 -15.05 8.17 -5.77
CA LYS A 108 -16.46 8.51 -5.52
C LYS A 108 -17.48 7.57 -6.18
N ASN A 109 -17.09 6.91 -7.26
CA ASN A 109 -17.92 5.97 -8.02
C ASN A 109 -17.75 4.50 -7.57
N GLY A 110 -17.01 4.23 -6.50
CA GLY A 110 -16.73 2.87 -6.03
C GLY A 110 -15.62 2.13 -6.79
N ARG A 111 -15.04 2.76 -7.83
CA ARG A 111 -13.89 2.26 -8.62
C ARG A 111 -12.58 2.83 -8.06
N PRO A 112 -11.40 2.36 -8.50
CA PRO A 112 -10.14 3.00 -8.15
C PRO A 112 -10.15 4.50 -8.44
N MET A 113 -9.48 5.29 -7.61
CA MET A 113 -9.35 6.73 -7.82
C MET A 113 -8.67 7.07 -9.15
N PHE A 114 -7.74 6.22 -9.60
CA PHE A 114 -6.96 6.42 -10.82
C PHE A 114 -6.98 5.14 -11.67
N THR A 115 -7.01 5.34 -12.98
CA THR A 115 -6.51 4.35 -13.96
C THR A 115 -4.99 4.26 -13.90
N ALA A 116 -4.42 3.18 -14.45
CA ALA A 116 -2.96 3.02 -14.51
C ALA A 116 -2.26 4.10 -15.35
N GLU A 117 -2.94 4.64 -16.37
CA GLU A 117 -2.43 5.76 -17.16
C GLU A 117 -2.43 7.09 -16.38
N GLU A 118 -3.51 7.37 -15.65
CA GLU A 118 -3.57 8.57 -14.79
C GLU A 118 -2.52 8.50 -13.67
N ALA A 119 -2.29 7.32 -13.08
CA ALA A 119 -1.27 7.12 -12.06
C ALA A 119 0.16 7.36 -12.60
N LEU A 120 0.44 6.92 -13.84
CA LEU A 120 1.70 7.23 -14.54
C LEU A 120 1.86 8.75 -14.72
N ASN A 121 0.83 9.42 -15.24
CA ASN A 121 0.85 10.86 -15.46
C ASN A 121 1.05 11.64 -14.15
N PHE A 122 0.45 11.15 -13.06
CA PHE A 122 0.61 11.69 -11.72
C PHE A 122 2.07 11.61 -11.25
N LEU A 123 2.73 10.44 -11.35
CA LEU A 123 4.14 10.30 -11.00
C LEU A 123 5.06 11.17 -11.85
N VAL A 124 4.84 11.24 -13.17
CA VAL A 124 5.62 12.13 -14.05
C VAL A 124 5.51 13.59 -13.59
N LYS A 125 4.31 14.02 -13.18
CA LYS A 125 4.07 15.38 -12.70
C LYS A 125 4.76 15.65 -11.36
N ILE A 126 4.74 14.69 -10.42
CA ILE A 126 5.48 14.79 -9.16
C ILE A 126 6.98 14.91 -9.44
N ASN A 127 7.54 14.01 -10.25
CA ASN A 127 8.96 13.99 -10.57
C ASN A 127 9.42 15.30 -11.21
N LYS A 128 8.64 15.84 -12.16
CA LYS A 128 8.92 17.16 -12.76
C LYS A 128 8.89 18.30 -11.74
N LYS A 129 7.95 18.30 -10.80
CA LYS A 129 7.86 19.32 -9.75
C LYS A 129 9.01 19.22 -8.74
N MET A 130 9.46 18.01 -8.43
CA MET A 130 10.52 17.73 -7.47
C MET A 130 11.92 18.02 -8.06
N ASN A 131 12.14 17.72 -9.33
CA ASN A 131 13.41 18.02 -10.02
C ASN A 131 13.67 19.52 -10.22
N ARG A 132 12.63 20.37 -10.14
CA ARG A 132 12.80 21.83 -10.16
C ARG A 132 13.37 22.40 -8.85
N SER A 133 13.56 21.59 -7.81
CA SER A 133 14.07 22.01 -6.50
C SER A 133 15.40 21.33 -6.12
N GLN A 134 16.31 21.12 -7.05
CA GLN A 134 17.60 20.43 -6.86
C GLN A 134 18.67 21.25 -6.08
N GLY A 135 18.27 22.02 -5.07
CA GLY A 135 19.18 22.63 -4.08
C GLY A 135 19.17 21.86 -2.76
N VAL A 136 20.17 22.06 -1.89
CA VAL A 136 20.25 21.38 -0.56
C VAL A 136 19.00 21.67 0.30
N LEU A 137 18.48 22.90 0.25
CA LEU A 137 17.19 23.28 0.86
C LEU A 137 16.00 22.58 0.21
N GLY A 138 16.10 22.21 -1.07
CA GLY A 138 15.01 21.66 -1.86
C GLY A 138 14.64 20.22 -1.55
N LYS A 139 15.48 19.46 -0.82
CA LYS A 139 15.09 18.16 -0.25
C LYS A 139 14.05 18.31 0.87
N LEU A 140 14.22 19.30 1.76
CA LEU A 140 13.22 19.62 2.79
C LEU A 140 11.91 20.14 2.17
N PHE A 141 12.01 21.06 1.20
CA PHE A 141 10.83 21.55 0.47
C PHE A 141 10.18 20.48 -0.43
N GLY A 142 10.93 19.45 -0.83
CA GLY A 142 10.42 18.33 -1.60
C GLY A 142 9.38 17.52 -0.83
N SER A 143 9.62 17.29 0.46
CA SER A 143 8.68 16.60 1.36
C SER A 143 7.38 17.39 1.55
N ALA A 144 7.45 18.67 1.93
CA ALA A 144 6.25 19.51 2.10
C ALA A 144 5.43 19.67 0.80
N LYS A 145 6.09 19.72 -0.37
CA LYS A 145 5.41 19.74 -1.67
C LYS A 145 4.73 18.41 -1.99
N ALA A 146 5.39 17.29 -1.68
CA ALA A 146 4.81 15.96 -1.87
C ALA A 146 3.60 15.76 -0.96
N GLU A 147 3.72 16.12 0.32
CA GLU A 147 2.62 16.12 1.29
C GLU A 147 1.42 16.93 0.79
N LYS A 148 1.64 18.18 0.35
CA LYS A 148 0.56 19.00 -0.22
C LYS A 148 -0.10 18.38 -1.46
N VAL A 149 0.68 17.69 -2.29
CA VAL A 149 0.14 16.97 -3.46
C VAL A 149 -0.69 15.77 -3.01
N PHE A 150 -0.22 14.99 -2.03
CA PHE A 150 -0.93 13.84 -1.49
C PHE A 150 -2.19 14.25 -0.73
N ALA A 151 -2.13 15.24 0.15
CA ALA A 151 -3.29 15.80 0.85
C ALA A 151 -4.35 16.30 -0.14
N LYS A 152 -3.95 16.94 -1.24
CA LYS A 152 -4.90 17.34 -2.30
C LYS A 152 -5.50 16.13 -3.05
N THR A 153 -4.76 15.04 -3.16
CA THR A 153 -5.15 13.87 -3.94
C THR A 153 -6.05 12.95 -3.13
N PHE A 154 -5.62 12.57 -1.93
CA PHE A 154 -6.30 11.62 -1.05
C PHE A 154 -7.26 12.28 -0.05
N GLY A 155 -7.05 13.55 0.30
CA GLY A 155 -7.89 14.22 1.30
C GLY A 155 -7.86 13.49 2.63
N ASP A 156 -9.04 13.15 3.14
CA ASP A 156 -9.23 12.43 4.41
C ASP A 156 -9.42 10.92 4.22
N LEU A 157 -9.10 10.38 3.03
CA LEU A 157 -9.19 8.94 2.75
C LEU A 157 -8.10 8.18 3.49
N THR A 158 -8.46 7.02 4.04
CA THR A 158 -7.56 6.19 4.84
C THR A 158 -7.33 4.81 4.23
N LEU A 159 -6.53 3.96 4.88
CA LEU A 159 -6.34 2.56 4.49
C LEU A 159 -7.67 1.79 4.42
N LYS A 160 -8.65 2.06 5.30
CA LYS A 160 -9.99 1.44 5.23
C LYS A 160 -10.72 1.73 3.92
N ASP A 161 -10.45 2.86 3.27
CA ASP A 161 -11.09 3.26 2.01
C ASP A 161 -10.55 2.55 0.77
N THR A 162 -9.52 1.73 0.93
CA THR A 162 -9.05 0.89 -0.18
C THR A 162 -10.14 -0.07 -0.68
N ILE A 163 -9.97 -0.65 -1.87
CA ILE A 163 -10.89 -1.59 -2.50
C ILE A 163 -10.54 -3.03 -2.13
N LYS A 164 -9.24 -3.32 -2.01
CA LYS A 164 -8.66 -4.62 -1.65
C LYS A 164 -7.70 -4.45 -0.49
N SER A 165 -7.07 -5.54 -0.04
CA SER A 165 -6.01 -5.44 0.96
C SER A 165 -4.79 -4.72 0.37
N ALA A 166 -4.23 -3.79 1.13
CA ALA A 166 -3.06 -3.01 0.76
C ALA A 166 -1.98 -3.14 1.84
N LEU A 167 -0.73 -3.31 1.41
CA LEU A 167 0.44 -3.50 2.26
C LEU A 167 1.55 -2.52 1.84
N ILE A 168 1.84 -1.52 2.67
CA ILE A 168 2.87 -0.52 2.39
C ILE A 168 3.93 -0.57 3.49
N PRO A 169 5.07 -1.24 3.26
CA PRO A 169 6.15 -1.27 4.23
C PRO A 169 6.82 0.10 4.34
N CYS A 170 7.18 0.48 5.56
CA CYS A 170 8.05 1.60 5.88
C CYS A 170 9.03 1.23 7.01
N TYR A 171 9.95 2.13 7.30
CA TYR A 171 10.83 2.01 8.45
C TYR A 171 10.49 3.13 9.42
N ASP A 172 10.10 2.78 10.64
CA ASP A 172 9.81 3.75 11.68
C ASP A 172 11.09 4.10 12.45
N LEU A 173 11.48 5.37 12.39
CA LEU A 173 12.67 5.88 13.06
C LEU A 173 12.47 6.04 14.57
N SER A 174 11.22 6.17 15.03
CA SER A 174 10.92 6.32 16.46
C SER A 174 11.08 5.00 17.20
N SER A 175 10.54 3.91 16.66
CA SER A 175 10.72 2.55 17.21
C SER A 175 11.99 1.83 16.73
N ASN A 176 12.67 2.36 15.70
CA ASN A 176 13.82 1.73 15.06
C ASN A 176 13.51 0.31 14.54
N ALA A 177 12.34 0.15 13.92
CA ALA A 177 11.79 -1.11 13.47
C ALA A 177 11.05 -0.97 12.12
N PRO A 178 10.92 -2.05 11.33
CA PRO A 178 10.03 -2.05 10.18
C PRO A 178 8.58 -1.90 10.67
N PHE A 179 7.82 -1.08 9.95
CA PHE A 179 6.38 -0.93 10.16
C PHE A 179 5.65 -1.23 8.86
N LEU A 180 4.47 -1.85 8.96
CA LEU A 180 3.67 -2.20 7.80
C LEU A 180 2.31 -1.53 7.90
N PHE A 181 2.06 -0.57 7.01
CA PHE A 181 0.71 -0.05 6.83
C PHE A 181 -0.12 -1.13 6.15
N SER A 182 -1.11 -1.66 6.86
CA SER A 182 -1.94 -2.79 6.44
C SER A 182 -3.40 -2.40 6.57
N ARG A 183 -4.20 -2.65 5.54
CA ARG A 183 -5.65 -2.48 5.64
C ARG A 183 -6.26 -3.39 6.71
N ALA A 184 -5.73 -4.62 6.86
CA ALA A 184 -6.28 -5.56 7.84
C ALA A 184 -6.19 -4.96 9.24
N ASP A 185 -5.02 -4.44 9.60
CA ASP A 185 -4.74 -3.80 10.89
C ASP A 185 -5.61 -2.56 11.07
N ALA A 186 -5.76 -1.74 10.01
CA ALA A 186 -6.66 -0.59 10.03
C ALA A 186 -8.11 -0.98 10.33
N LEU A 187 -8.62 -2.09 9.78
CA LEU A 187 -9.98 -2.57 10.03
C LEU A 187 -10.17 -3.13 11.45
N GLU A 188 -9.10 -3.57 12.10
CA GLU A 188 -9.13 -4.13 13.45
C GLU A 188 -8.91 -3.05 14.52
N MET A 189 -8.09 -2.03 14.24
CA MET A 189 -7.67 -1.02 15.20
C MET A 189 -7.65 0.39 14.57
N ASP A 190 -8.45 1.31 15.13
CA ASP A 190 -8.53 2.69 14.61
C ASP A 190 -7.20 3.44 14.63
N GLY A 191 -6.28 3.10 15.55
CA GLY A 191 -4.93 3.68 15.61
C GLY A 191 -4.00 3.28 14.46
N TYR A 192 -4.42 2.32 13.63
CA TYR A 192 -3.67 1.85 12.45
C TYR A 192 -4.33 2.29 11.14
N ASP A 193 -5.36 3.15 11.20
CA ASP A 193 -6.04 3.70 10.04
C ASP A 193 -5.45 5.05 9.66
N PHE A 194 -4.41 5.02 8.84
CA PHE A 194 -3.66 6.17 8.34
C PHE A 194 -4.20 6.69 7.00
#